data_AF-A0A1X0JHD2-F1
#
_entry.id   AF-A0A1X0JHD2-F1
#
_cell.length_a   1.000
_cell.length_b   1.000
_cell.length_c   1.000
_cell.angle_alpha   90.00
_cell.angle_beta   90.00
_cell.angle_gamma   90.00
#
_symmetry.space_group_name_H-M   'P 1'
#
loop_
_entity.id
_entity.type
_entity.pdbx_description
1 polymer ?
#
loop_
_entity_poly.entity_id
_entity_poly.type
_entity_poly.pdbx_seq_one_letter_code
_entity_poly.pdbx_strand_id
1 'polypeptide(L)'
;YEHQDVPFEVLVERLHPTRSLTHHPLIQVVLAWQNVEFADVRLGNLDVTPLPTETRSARMDLVFSLAERWTGDGRPAGIGGAVEFRTDVFNSARIEALVGRLHHVLVAITTDPSRRVSSIDVLDEDEHARLGVIGNRAVLRGPSPAGVSIPELFAAQVDRAPDAVAITCSRRSWTYGDVDEASNRLAHLLIEYGAGPGECVALLAERSAQAV
;
A
#
# COMPACT_ATOMS: atom_id res chain seq x y z
N TYR A 1 4.64 23.89 24.93
CA TYR A 1 5.64 23.94 26.00
C TYR A 1 5.04 24.22 27.38
N GLU A 2 3.79 24.69 27.49
CA GLU A 2 3.16 25.16 28.75
C GLU A 2 3.00 24.10 29.88
N HIS A 3 3.05 22.81 29.57
CA HIS A 3 2.87 21.72 30.54
C HIS A 3 3.93 20.61 30.44
N GLN A 4 5.14 20.95 30.00
CA GLN A 4 6.21 19.95 29.83
C GLN A 4 6.73 19.35 31.13
N ASP A 5 6.50 20.02 32.26
CA ASP A 5 6.91 19.56 33.57
C ASP A 5 6.03 18.43 34.12
N VAL A 6 4.90 18.14 33.46
CA VAL A 6 4.04 17.02 33.87
C VAL A 6 4.73 15.69 33.54
N PRO A 7 5.04 14.84 34.53
CA PRO A 7 5.70 13.57 34.27
C PRO A 7 4.83 12.67 33.40
N PHE A 8 5.46 11.99 32.43
CA PHE A 8 4.75 11.12 31.50
C PHE A 8 4.01 9.98 32.22
N GLU A 9 4.55 9.47 33.34
CA GLU A 9 3.90 8.42 34.12
C GLU A 9 2.53 8.86 34.67
N VAL A 10 2.40 10.13 35.09
CA VAL A 10 1.15 10.69 35.62
C VAL A 10 0.07 10.75 34.53
N LEU A 11 0.46 11.04 33.28
CA LEU A 11 -0.46 11.02 32.13
C LEU A 11 -0.94 9.60 31.83
N VAL A 12 -0.04 8.61 31.83
CA VAL A 12 -0.41 7.20 31.61
C VAL A 12 -1.36 6.72 32.71
N GLU A 13 -1.09 7.05 33.97
CA GLU A 13 -1.97 6.70 35.08
C GLU A 13 -3.36 7.29 34.89
N ARG A 14 -3.46 8.56 34.53
CA ARG A 14 -4.74 9.26 34.42
C ARG A 14 -5.58 8.83 33.20
N LEU A 15 -4.93 8.53 32.08
CA LEU A 15 -5.59 8.13 30.83
C LEU A 15 -6.02 6.66 30.82
N HIS A 16 -5.50 5.84 31.75
CA HIS A 16 -5.78 4.40 31.84
C HIS A 16 -5.77 3.66 30.49
N PRO A 17 -4.74 3.83 29.65
CA PRO A 17 -4.67 3.14 28.37
C PRO A 17 -4.56 1.63 28.56
N THR A 18 -5.01 0.86 27.57
CA THR A 18 -4.85 -0.60 27.56
C THR A 18 -3.37 -0.95 27.66
N ARG A 19 -3.01 -1.66 28.74
CA ARG A 19 -1.62 -2.06 28.96
C ARG A 19 -1.25 -3.21 28.04
N SER A 20 -0.08 -3.10 27.42
CA SER A 20 0.52 -4.14 26.60
C SER A 20 1.96 -4.39 27.04
N LEU A 21 2.40 -5.65 26.95
CA LEU A 21 3.80 -6.02 27.11
C LEU A 21 4.58 -5.93 25.80
N THR A 22 3.89 -5.74 24.67
CA THR A 22 4.49 -5.77 23.33
C THR A 22 4.74 -4.39 22.74
N HIS A 23 4.18 -3.33 23.31
CA HIS A 23 4.36 -1.96 22.86
C HIS A 23 4.09 -0.98 24.01
N HIS A 24 4.66 0.21 23.89
CA HIS A 24 4.46 1.27 24.86
C HIS A 24 3.02 1.84 24.75
N PRO A 25 2.36 2.20 25.87
CA PRO A 25 0.89 2.33 25.91
C PRO A 25 0.28 3.57 25.23
N LEU A 26 1.08 4.62 24.95
CA LEU A 26 0.56 5.87 24.35
C LEU A 26 1.29 6.30 23.07
N ILE A 27 2.60 6.07 23.02
CA ILE A 27 3.46 6.48 21.92
C ILE A 27 4.41 5.35 21.57
N GLN A 28 4.63 5.11 20.29
CA GLN A 28 5.54 4.07 19.79
C GLN A 28 6.63 4.67 18.88
N VAL A 29 6.43 5.91 18.44
CA VAL A 29 7.39 6.67 17.63
C VAL A 29 7.77 7.95 18.36
N VAL A 30 9.06 8.22 18.49
CA VAL A 30 9.60 9.45 19.08
C VAL A 30 10.45 10.19 18.05
N LEU A 31 10.28 11.51 17.96
CA LEU A 31 11.20 12.41 17.28
C LEU A 31 11.83 13.32 18.33
N ALA A 32 13.13 13.14 18.55
CA ALA A 32 13.94 13.93 19.44
C ALA A 32 14.83 14.86 18.61
N TRP A 33 14.72 16.16 18.87
CA TRP A 33 15.61 17.16 18.31
C TRP A 33 16.64 17.57 19.35
N GLN A 34 17.89 17.17 19.14
CA GLN A 34 19.00 17.43 20.03
C GLN A 34 19.75 18.67 19.55
N ASN A 35 19.65 19.76 20.31
CA ASN A 35 20.46 20.96 20.12
C ASN A 35 21.83 20.85 20.82
N VAL A 36 22.25 19.65 21.19
CA VAL A 36 23.50 19.45 21.92
C VAL A 36 24.62 19.37 20.89
N GLU A 37 25.47 20.39 20.87
CA GLU A 37 26.74 20.30 20.18
C GLU A 37 27.48 19.06 20.70
N PHE A 38 27.69 18.05 19.84
CA PHE A 38 28.83 17.16 20.01
C PHE A 38 30.08 17.98 19.70
N ALA A 39 30.34 19.00 20.49
CA ALA A 39 31.56 19.76 20.41
C ALA A 39 32.71 18.78 20.67
N ASP A 40 33.79 18.90 19.89
CA ASP A 40 35.06 18.30 20.27
C ASP A 40 35.36 18.77 21.70
N VAL A 41 35.26 17.85 22.65
CA VAL A 41 35.48 18.18 24.05
C VAL A 41 36.99 18.31 24.21
N ARG A 42 37.48 19.56 24.20
CA ARG A 42 38.88 19.84 24.49
C ARG A 42 39.05 19.99 26.00
N LEU A 43 39.67 19.00 26.62
CA LEU A 43 40.04 19.03 28.03
C LEU A 43 41.51 19.47 28.13
N GLY A 44 41.73 20.78 28.15
CA GLY A 44 43.08 21.36 28.11
C GLY A 44 43.78 21.07 26.78
N ASN A 45 44.79 20.21 26.81
CA ASN A 45 45.54 19.76 25.63
C ASN A 45 45.10 18.37 25.11
N LEU A 46 44.00 17.81 25.63
CA LEU A 46 43.45 16.54 25.19
C LEU A 46 42.29 16.76 24.21
N ASP A 47 42.41 16.18 23.02
CA ASP A 47 41.31 16.08 22.06
C ASP A 47 40.50 14.81 22.38
N VAL A 48 39.23 14.98 22.76
CA VAL A 48 38.30 13.87 23.05
C VAL A 48 37.32 13.71 21.91
N THR A 49 37.37 12.56 21.25
CA THR A 49 36.39 12.18 20.24
C THR A 49 35.36 11.22 20.85
N PRO A 50 34.05 11.53 20.79
CA PRO A 50 33.02 10.63 21.27
C PRO A 50 33.01 9.34 20.43
N LEU A 51 33.09 8.19 21.10
CA LEU A 51 32.93 6.89 20.46
C LEU A 51 31.46 6.44 20.57
N PRO A 52 30.69 6.37 19.48
CA PRO A 52 29.33 5.89 19.53
C PRO A 52 29.31 4.43 20.02
N THR A 53 28.42 4.14 20.98
CA THR A 53 28.26 2.80 21.56
C THR A 53 26.98 2.18 21.05
N GLU A 54 27.05 1.01 20.43
CA GLU A 54 25.87 0.21 20.10
C GLU A 54 25.30 -0.45 21.36
N THR A 55 24.24 0.11 21.92
CA THR A 55 23.58 -0.44 23.11
C THR A 55 22.71 -1.66 22.80
N ARG A 56 22.43 -1.93 21.51
CA ARG A 56 21.57 -3.04 21.01
C ARG A 56 20.25 -3.18 21.74
N SER A 57 19.72 -2.07 22.24
CA SER A 57 18.44 -2.01 22.94
C SER A 57 17.58 -0.96 22.25
N ALA A 58 16.32 -1.29 22.03
CA ALA A 58 15.33 -0.37 21.49
C ALA A 58 14.25 -0.15 22.55
N ARG A 59 14.12 1.07 23.07
CA ARG A 59 13.15 1.38 24.14
C ARG A 59 11.73 1.64 23.63
N MET A 60 11.62 2.00 22.36
CA MET A 60 10.38 2.23 21.61
C MET A 60 10.47 1.51 20.27
N ASP A 61 9.36 1.43 19.53
CA ASP A 61 9.37 0.79 18.21
C ASP A 61 10.26 1.55 17.21
N LEU A 62 10.24 2.89 17.27
CA LEU A 62 11.05 3.77 16.44
C LEU A 62 11.41 5.09 17.13
N VAL A 63 12.68 5.48 17.13
CA VAL A 63 13.15 6.76 17.68
C VAL A 63 14.06 7.45 16.67
N PHE A 64 13.66 8.62 16.19
CA PHE A 64 14.50 9.53 15.43
C PHE A 64 15.21 10.48 16.39
N SER A 65 16.53 10.46 16.42
CA SER A 65 17.34 11.45 17.14
C SER A 65 18.06 12.30 16.11
N LEU A 66 17.64 13.55 15.94
CA LEU A 66 18.13 14.46 14.92
C LEU A 66 18.80 15.68 15.57
N ALA A 67 19.84 16.21 14.92
CA ALA A 67 20.56 17.39 15.37
C ALA A 67 21.02 18.22 14.16
N GLU A 68 21.12 19.53 14.35
CA GLU A 68 21.79 20.41 13.39
C GLU A 68 23.29 20.13 13.42
N ARG A 69 23.88 20.04 12.23
CA ARG A 69 25.31 19.90 12.06
C ARG A 69 25.89 21.23 11.64
N TRP A 70 27.05 21.54 12.19
CA TRP A 70 27.80 22.74 11.89
C TRP A 70 29.20 22.37 11.43
N THR A 71 29.76 23.12 10.50
CA THR A 71 31.18 23.01 10.13
C THR A 71 32.06 23.62 11.22
N GLY A 72 33.35 23.30 11.22
CA GLY A 72 34.30 23.84 12.21
C GLY A 72 34.48 25.36 12.20
N ASP A 73 33.99 26.05 11.15
CA ASP A 73 33.93 27.50 11.02
C ASP A 73 32.52 28.08 11.24
N GLY A 74 31.62 27.29 11.82
CA GLY A 74 30.30 27.74 12.28
C GLY A 74 29.24 27.89 11.19
N ARG A 75 29.44 27.31 10.00
CA ARG A 75 28.41 27.31 8.93
C ARG A 75 27.48 26.11 9.07
N PRO A 76 26.18 26.22 8.70
CA PRO A 76 25.29 25.08 8.69
C PRO A 76 25.79 23.97 7.74
N ALA A 77 25.87 22.74 8.24
CA ALA A 77 26.27 21.54 7.53
C ALA A 77 25.11 20.54 7.33
N GLY A 78 23.87 21.00 7.50
CA GLY A 78 22.65 20.21 7.36
C GLY A 78 22.19 19.58 8.67
N ILE A 79 21.32 18.58 8.58
CA ILE A 79 20.75 17.85 9.71
C ILE A 79 21.26 16.42 9.65
N GLY A 80 21.71 15.88 10.78
CA GLY A 80 22.11 14.47 10.89
C GLY A 80 21.60 13.85 12.18
N GLY A 81 21.83 12.55 12.35
CA GLY A 81 21.28 11.86 13.50
C GLY A 81 21.33 10.35 13.36
N ALA A 82 20.56 9.69 14.23
CA ALA A 82 20.42 8.24 14.26
C ALA A 82 18.95 7.84 14.39
N VAL A 83 18.64 6.65 13.88
CA VAL A 83 17.33 6.02 14.03
C VAL A 83 17.52 4.73 14.82
N GLU A 84 16.96 4.69 16.04
CA GLU A 84 16.89 3.48 16.86
C GLU A 84 15.53 2.81 16.59
N PHE A 85 15.54 1.50 16.38
CA PHE A 85 14.32 0.77 16.06
C PHE A 85 14.35 -0.66 16.58
N ARG A 86 13.16 -1.20 16.80
CA ARG A 86 12.96 -2.60 17.17
C ARG A 86 13.09 -3.53 15.97
N THR A 87 14.04 -4.46 16.04
CA THR A 87 14.38 -5.36 14.93
C THR A 87 13.37 -6.49 14.70
N ASP A 88 12.51 -6.76 15.68
CA ASP A 88 11.37 -7.68 15.55
C ASP A 88 10.20 -7.06 14.78
N VAL A 89 10.18 -5.74 14.62
CA VAL A 89 9.15 -4.98 13.87
C VAL A 89 9.69 -4.45 12.55
N PHE A 90 10.90 -3.89 12.57
CA PHE A 90 11.54 -3.24 11.42
C PHE A 90 12.88 -3.90 11.08
N ASN A 91 13.26 -3.82 9.82
CA ASN A 91 14.61 -4.13 9.36
C ASN A 91 15.26 -2.86 8.80
N SER A 92 16.59 -2.89 8.62
CA SER A 92 17.35 -1.74 8.14
C SER A 92 16.81 -1.18 6.82
N ALA A 93 16.53 -2.04 5.84
CA ALA A 93 16.01 -1.62 4.54
C ALA A 93 14.66 -0.87 4.65
N ARG A 94 13.77 -1.29 5.55
CA ARG A 94 12.51 -0.56 5.82
C ARG A 94 12.76 0.79 6.46
N ILE A 95 13.71 0.89 7.38
CA ILE A 95 14.06 2.15 8.03
C ILE A 95 14.73 3.11 7.06
N GLU A 96 15.63 2.63 6.20
CA GLU A 96 16.24 3.41 5.12
C GLU A 96 15.17 3.99 4.18
N ALA A 97 14.20 3.16 3.78
CA ALA A 97 13.05 3.62 3.01
C ALA A 97 12.24 4.69 3.77
N LEU A 98 11.93 4.49 5.05
CA LEU A 98 11.21 5.48 5.86
C LEU A 98 11.98 6.81 5.98
N VAL A 99 13.30 6.77 6.13
CA VAL A 99 14.17 7.95 6.15
C VAL A 99 14.12 8.67 4.81
N GLY A 100 14.21 7.93 3.69
CA GLY A 100 14.07 8.50 2.34
C GLY A 100 12.72 9.20 2.13
N ARG A 101 11.63 8.56 2.57
CA ARG A 101 10.27 9.13 2.50
C ARG A 101 10.13 10.38 3.36
N LEU A 102 10.65 10.37 4.58
CA LEU A 102 10.66 11.56 5.46
C LEU A 102 11.43 12.70 4.78
N HIS A 103 12.59 12.41 4.19
CA HIS A 103 13.36 13.40 3.44
C HIS A 103 12.57 13.99 2.26
N HIS A 104 11.88 13.16 1.46
CA HIS A 104 11.04 13.64 0.36
C HIS A 104 9.92 14.56 0.84
N VAL A 105 9.26 14.24 1.97
CA VAL A 105 8.24 15.11 2.57
C VAL A 105 8.85 16.45 2.98
N LEU A 106 10.00 16.44 3.66
CA LEU A 106 10.69 17.67 4.08
C LEU A 106 11.11 18.53 2.89
N VAL A 107 11.62 17.93 1.82
CA VAL A 107 11.97 18.65 0.58
C VAL A 107 10.72 19.24 -0.08
N ALA A 108 9.62 18.49 -0.15
CA ALA A 108 8.39 18.97 -0.77
C ALA A 108 7.78 20.17 -0.02
N ILE A 109 7.74 20.11 1.32
CA ILE A 109 7.18 21.19 2.16
C ILE A 109 8.08 22.44 2.15
N THR A 110 9.41 22.27 2.12
CA THR A 110 10.34 23.42 2.08
C THR A 110 10.42 24.07 0.70
N THR A 111 10.22 23.30 -0.38
CA THR A 111 10.20 23.82 -1.75
C THR A 111 8.91 24.60 -2.06
N ASP A 112 7.76 24.10 -1.59
CA ASP A 112 6.48 24.80 -1.72
C ASP A 112 5.70 24.73 -0.39
N PRO A 113 5.87 25.73 0.49
CA PRO A 113 5.18 25.78 1.79
C PRO A 113 3.66 25.89 1.69
N SER A 114 3.13 26.26 0.53
CA SER A 114 1.68 26.35 0.29
C SER A 114 1.06 25.02 -0.15
N ARG A 115 1.90 24.04 -0.52
CA ARG A 115 1.46 22.72 -0.95
C ARG A 115 0.68 22.02 0.15
N ARG A 116 -0.45 21.40 -0.23
CA ARG A 116 -1.22 20.56 0.69
C ARG A 116 -0.41 19.32 1.05
N VAL A 117 -0.29 19.01 2.35
CA VAL A 117 0.40 17.81 2.84
C VAL A 117 -0.14 16.53 2.20
N SER A 118 -1.46 16.45 2.00
CA SER A 118 -2.12 15.28 1.39
C SER A 118 -1.78 15.04 -0.09
N SER A 119 -1.16 16.01 -0.78
CA SER A 119 -0.74 15.86 -2.18
C SER A 119 0.73 15.52 -2.34
N ILE A 120 1.46 15.37 -1.23
CA ILE A 120 2.87 14.98 -1.26
C ILE A 120 2.93 13.49 -1.54
N ASP A 121 3.57 13.15 -2.66
CA ASP A 121 3.90 11.78 -2.98
C ASP A 121 5.12 11.38 -2.17
N VAL A 122 4.96 10.34 -1.36
CA VAL A 122 6.04 9.85 -0.49
C VAL A 122 6.83 8.73 -1.16
N LEU A 123 6.29 8.09 -2.19
CA LEU A 123 6.92 6.95 -2.83
C LEU A 123 7.98 7.42 -3.84
N ASP A 124 9.04 6.64 -3.97
CA ASP A 124 10.02 6.84 -5.04
C ASP A 124 9.56 6.17 -6.36
N GLU A 125 10.32 6.39 -7.42
CA GLU A 125 10.02 5.87 -8.76
C GLU A 125 10.05 4.34 -8.80
N ASP A 126 10.94 3.69 -8.04
CA ASP A 126 11.05 2.22 -8.00
C ASP A 126 9.84 1.60 -7.28
N GLU A 127 9.36 2.24 -6.21
CA GLU A 127 8.14 1.88 -5.50
C GLU A 127 6.91 2.05 -6.40
N HIS A 128 6.83 3.15 -7.16
CA HIS A 128 5.77 3.36 -8.16
C HIS A 128 5.81 2.33 -9.29
N ALA A 129 6.99 2.01 -9.80
CA ALA A 129 7.17 1.00 -10.83
C ALA A 129 6.69 -0.37 -10.32
N ARG A 130 7.08 -0.74 -9.09
CA ARG A 130 6.63 -1.97 -8.44
C ARG A 130 5.12 -2.03 -8.25
N LEU A 131 4.50 -0.94 -7.78
CA LEU A 131 3.05 -0.85 -7.67
C LEU A 131 2.36 -0.92 -9.03
N GLY A 132 2.97 -0.35 -10.08
CA GLY A 132 2.51 -0.45 -11.46
C GLY A 132 2.45 -1.89 -11.96
N VAL A 133 3.46 -2.70 -11.62
CA VAL A 133 3.49 -4.14 -11.94
C VAL A 133 2.41 -4.90 -11.17
N ILE A 134 2.35 -4.73 -9.85
CA ILE A 134 1.36 -5.42 -9.00
C ILE A 134 -0.07 -5.07 -9.43
N GLY A 135 -0.31 -3.81 -9.76
CA GLY A 135 -1.61 -3.31 -10.21
C GLY A 135 -1.95 -3.61 -11.67
N ASN A 136 -1.13 -4.40 -12.39
CA ASN A 136 -1.30 -4.69 -13.82
C ASN A 136 -1.53 -3.41 -14.66
N ARG A 137 -0.89 -2.29 -14.28
CA ARG A 137 -1.17 -0.96 -14.85
C ARG A 137 -0.87 -0.91 -16.36
N ALA A 138 0.12 -1.68 -16.81
CA ALA A 138 0.44 -1.81 -18.22
C ALA A 138 -0.71 -2.47 -19.02
N VAL A 139 -1.35 -3.50 -18.46
CA VAL A 139 -2.50 -4.18 -19.10
C VAL A 139 -3.70 -3.23 -19.15
N LEU A 140 -3.99 -2.53 -18.05
CA LEU A 140 -5.11 -1.61 -17.96
C LEU A 140 -4.97 -0.36 -18.84
N ARG A 141 -3.74 0.05 -19.16
CA ARG A 141 -3.44 1.18 -20.05
C ARG A 141 -3.22 0.75 -21.50
N GLY A 142 -3.10 -0.54 -21.75
CA GLY A 142 -2.95 -1.06 -23.11
C GLY A 142 -4.23 -0.83 -23.92
N PRO A 143 -4.12 -0.85 -25.26
CA PRO A 143 -5.31 -0.91 -26.10
C PRO A 143 -6.15 -2.11 -25.70
N SER A 144 -7.43 -1.89 -25.38
CA SER A 144 -8.35 -3.01 -25.20
C SER A 144 -8.42 -3.77 -26.52
N PRO A 145 -8.21 -5.09 -26.55
CA PRO A 145 -8.53 -5.87 -27.73
C PRO A 145 -9.98 -5.56 -28.11
N ALA A 146 -10.27 -5.51 -29.42
CA ALA A 146 -11.65 -5.40 -29.90
C ALA A 146 -12.45 -6.51 -29.20
N GLY A 147 -13.38 -6.11 -28.34
CA GLY A 147 -14.07 -7.04 -27.46
C GLY A 147 -14.94 -7.95 -28.30
N VAL A 148 -14.49 -9.17 -28.53
CA VAL A 148 -15.35 -10.23 -29.07
C VAL A 148 -16.33 -10.57 -27.97
N SER A 149 -17.62 -10.54 -28.29
CA SER A 149 -18.67 -10.84 -27.33
C SER A 149 -18.63 -12.32 -26.91
N ILE A 150 -19.12 -12.64 -25.72
CA ILE A 150 -19.24 -14.04 -25.28
C ILE A 150 -20.05 -14.88 -26.30
N PRO A 151 -21.20 -14.40 -26.84
CA PRO A 151 -21.93 -15.11 -27.89
C PRO A 151 -21.10 -15.37 -29.16
N GLU A 152 -20.29 -14.41 -29.63
CA GLU A 152 -19.43 -14.62 -30.81
C GLU A 152 -18.33 -15.66 -30.55
N LEU A 153 -17.69 -15.63 -29.37
CA LEU A 153 -16.72 -16.66 -28.98
C LEU A 153 -17.37 -18.04 -28.86
N PHE A 154 -18.61 -18.10 -28.36
CA PHE A 154 -19.39 -19.31 -28.25
C PHE A 154 -19.74 -19.86 -29.64
N ALA A 155 -20.26 -19.03 -30.55
CA ALA A 155 -20.56 -19.41 -31.93
C ALA A 155 -19.32 -19.97 -32.66
N ALA A 156 -18.15 -19.34 -32.49
CA ALA A 156 -16.90 -19.85 -33.05
C ALA A 156 -16.48 -21.22 -32.47
N GLN A 157 -16.93 -21.58 -31.26
CA GLN A 157 -16.72 -22.91 -30.67
C GLN A 157 -17.76 -23.92 -31.17
N VAL A 158 -19.01 -23.51 -31.37
CA VAL A 158 -20.07 -24.31 -32.01
C VAL A 158 -19.64 -24.72 -33.42
N ASP A 159 -19.14 -23.78 -34.22
CA ASP A 159 -18.63 -24.05 -35.58
C ASP A 159 -17.46 -25.05 -35.59
N ARG A 160 -16.60 -24.97 -34.56
CA ARG A 160 -15.39 -25.80 -34.47
C ARG A 160 -15.70 -27.24 -34.05
N ALA A 161 -16.64 -27.43 -33.14
CA ALA A 161 -16.92 -28.73 -32.53
C ALA A 161 -18.39 -28.83 -32.07
N PRO A 162 -19.34 -28.90 -33.02
CA PRO A 162 -20.76 -28.86 -32.70
C PRO A 162 -21.20 -30.04 -31.85
N ASP A 163 -20.67 -31.24 -32.12
CA ASP A 163 -21.02 -32.48 -31.41
C ASP A 163 -20.28 -32.66 -30.07
N ALA A 164 -19.38 -31.74 -29.70
CA ALA A 164 -18.68 -31.81 -28.42
C ALA A 164 -19.62 -31.44 -27.27
N VAL A 165 -19.53 -32.16 -26.16
CA VAL A 165 -20.35 -31.89 -24.96
C VAL A 165 -19.96 -30.54 -24.34
N ALA A 166 -20.93 -29.62 -24.24
CA ALA A 166 -20.78 -28.30 -23.63
C ALA A 166 -21.25 -28.30 -22.16
N ILE A 167 -22.40 -28.92 -21.90
CA ILE A 167 -23.03 -28.92 -20.57
C ILE A 167 -23.31 -30.36 -20.16
N THR A 168 -22.96 -30.72 -18.94
CA THR A 168 -23.38 -31.99 -18.33
C THR A 168 -24.15 -31.70 -17.04
N CYS A 169 -25.39 -32.20 -16.98
CA CYS A 169 -26.27 -32.04 -15.83
C CYS A 169 -26.90 -33.41 -15.49
N SER A 170 -26.50 -33.97 -14.36
CA SER A 170 -26.92 -35.29 -13.91
C SER A 170 -26.61 -36.38 -14.96
N ARG A 171 -27.64 -37.02 -15.54
CA ARG A 171 -27.48 -38.08 -16.57
C ARG A 171 -27.65 -37.57 -18.00
N ARG A 172 -27.77 -36.25 -18.19
CA ARG A 172 -27.97 -35.64 -19.51
C ARG A 172 -26.77 -34.78 -19.86
N SER A 173 -26.40 -34.82 -21.13
CA SER A 173 -25.36 -34.01 -21.72
C SER A 173 -25.94 -33.28 -22.93
N TRP A 174 -25.53 -32.03 -23.10
CA TRP A 174 -25.90 -31.18 -24.21
C TRP A 174 -24.62 -30.84 -24.97
N THR A 175 -24.66 -30.99 -26.28
CA THR A 175 -23.56 -30.59 -27.16
C THR A 175 -23.54 -29.07 -27.35
N TYR A 176 -22.43 -28.52 -27.87
CA TYR A 176 -22.37 -27.11 -28.24
C TYR A 176 -23.48 -26.76 -29.25
N GLY A 177 -23.75 -27.64 -30.23
CA GLY A 177 -24.85 -27.47 -31.18
C GLY A 177 -26.23 -27.44 -30.52
N ASP A 178 -26.50 -28.34 -29.57
CA ASP A 178 -27.78 -28.38 -28.84
C ASP A 178 -28.03 -27.08 -28.06
N VAL A 179 -26.98 -26.53 -27.43
CA VAL A 179 -27.06 -25.30 -26.65
C VAL A 179 -27.24 -24.09 -27.56
N ASP A 180 -26.52 -24.03 -28.68
CA ASP A 180 -26.66 -22.96 -29.67
C ASP A 180 -28.09 -22.91 -30.23
N GLU A 181 -28.62 -24.05 -30.66
CA GLU A 181 -29.97 -24.11 -31.21
C GLU A 181 -31.04 -23.72 -30.18
N ALA A 182 -30.92 -24.20 -28.93
CA ALA A 182 -31.86 -23.87 -27.87
C ALA A 182 -31.77 -22.41 -27.42
N SER A 183 -30.56 -21.86 -27.27
CA SER A 183 -30.34 -20.47 -26.89
C SER A 183 -30.81 -19.52 -27.99
N ASN A 184 -30.58 -19.83 -29.28
CA ASN A 184 -31.06 -19.02 -30.39
C ASN A 184 -32.60 -19.00 -30.48
N ARG A 185 -33.27 -20.14 -30.22
CA ARG A 185 -34.74 -20.17 -30.11
C ARG A 185 -35.25 -19.29 -28.97
N LEU A 186 -34.60 -19.35 -27.80
CA LEU A 186 -34.98 -18.51 -26.67
C LEU A 186 -34.71 -17.02 -26.96
N ALA A 187 -33.60 -16.68 -27.62
CA ALA A 187 -33.27 -15.32 -27.99
C ALA A 187 -34.34 -14.71 -28.90
N HIS A 188 -34.80 -15.45 -29.93
CA HIS A 188 -35.89 -14.99 -30.79
C HIS A 188 -37.19 -14.76 -30.01
N LEU A 189 -37.55 -15.68 -29.10
CA LEU A 189 -38.73 -15.51 -28.25
C LEU A 189 -38.62 -14.25 -27.37
N LEU A 190 -37.46 -14.00 -26.76
CA LEU A 190 -37.23 -12.82 -25.94
C LEU A 190 -37.31 -11.52 -26.77
N ILE A 191 -36.79 -11.53 -27.99
CA ILE A 191 -36.90 -10.40 -28.93
C ILE A 191 -38.36 -10.12 -29.26
N GLU A 192 -39.19 -11.15 -29.47
CA GLU A 192 -40.64 -10.98 -29.68
C GLU A 192 -41.35 -10.34 -28.49
N TYR A 193 -40.87 -10.57 -27.26
CA TYR A 193 -41.36 -9.91 -26.04
C TYR A 193 -40.69 -8.57 -25.73
N GLY A 194 -39.87 -8.04 -26.64
CA GLY A 194 -39.29 -6.69 -26.55
C GLY A 194 -37.91 -6.62 -25.90
N ALA A 195 -37.22 -7.74 -25.69
CA ALA A 195 -35.83 -7.70 -25.24
C ALA A 195 -34.90 -7.09 -26.32
N GLY A 196 -33.99 -6.21 -25.89
CA GLY A 196 -33.03 -5.55 -26.77
C GLY A 196 -31.75 -5.13 -26.03
N PRO A 197 -30.76 -4.54 -26.73
CA PRO A 197 -29.52 -4.09 -26.12
C PRO A 197 -29.75 -3.07 -25.00
N GLY A 198 -29.23 -3.36 -23.80
CA GLY A 198 -29.40 -2.51 -22.61
C GLY A 198 -30.65 -2.82 -21.78
N GLU A 199 -31.56 -3.67 -22.27
CA GLU A 199 -32.74 -4.09 -21.54
C GLU A 199 -32.43 -5.19 -20.51
N CYS A 200 -33.23 -5.23 -19.44
CA CYS A 200 -33.07 -6.21 -18.36
C CYS A 200 -34.14 -7.31 -18.47
N VAL A 201 -33.71 -8.57 -18.55
CA VAL A 201 -34.60 -9.75 -18.50
C VAL A 201 -34.40 -10.47 -17.17
N ALA A 202 -35.47 -10.60 -16.38
CA ALA A 202 -35.43 -11.35 -15.13
C ALA A 202 -35.48 -12.86 -15.39
N LEU A 203 -34.51 -13.61 -14.86
CA LEU A 203 -34.43 -15.06 -14.96
C LEU A 203 -34.76 -15.70 -13.62
N LEU A 204 -35.78 -16.56 -13.59
CA LEU A 204 -36.10 -17.42 -12.45
C LEU A 204 -36.06 -18.88 -12.89
N ALA A 205 -34.95 -19.54 -12.60
CA ALA A 205 -34.74 -20.95 -12.93
C ALA A 205 -33.98 -21.66 -11.80
N GLU A 206 -34.27 -22.94 -11.60
CA GLU A 206 -33.46 -23.80 -10.74
C GLU A 206 -32.18 -24.24 -11.47
N ARG A 207 -31.17 -24.67 -10.72
CA ARG A 207 -29.90 -25.17 -11.28
C ARG A 207 -30.17 -26.37 -12.19
N SER A 208 -30.07 -26.16 -13.49
CA SER A 208 -30.38 -27.14 -14.54
C SER A 208 -29.59 -26.81 -15.81
N ALA A 209 -29.56 -27.72 -16.78
CA ALA A 209 -28.93 -27.47 -18.08
C ALA A 209 -29.63 -26.32 -18.84
N GLN A 210 -30.94 -26.15 -18.63
CA GLN A 210 -31.75 -25.11 -19.26
C GLN A 210 -31.54 -23.72 -18.66
N ALA A 211 -30.93 -23.63 -17.46
CA ALA A 211 -30.64 -22.37 -16.79
C ALA A 211 -29.32 -21.72 -17.23
N VAL A 212 -28.47 -22.49 -17.93
CA VAL A 212 -27.23 -22.03 -18.56
C VAL A 212 -27.56 -21.50 -19.94
#